data_AF-A0A2V8BVL6-F1
#
_entry.id   AF-A0A2V8BVL6-F1
#
_cell.length_a   1.000
_cell.length_b   1.000
_cell.length_c   1.000
_cell.angle_alpha   90.00
_cell.angle_beta   90.00
_cell.angle_gamma   90.00
#
_symmetry.space_group_name_H-M   'P 1'
#
loop_
_entity.id
_entity.type
_entity.pdbx_description
1 polymer ?
#
loop_
_entity_poly.entity_id
_entity_poly.type
_entity_poly.pdbx_seq_one_letter_code
_entity_poly.pdbx_strand_id
1 'polypeptide(L)'
;MDARRRDVFAALYRVTAAALFEPEHLAPIDGPLVGEPSAVVAAWLTALGGQQGVWIGDGATLFAETIARHVPLPEILPHPELAGAIGRLAIERARRGEAVSPAALRPLYLRRPDAELDREKRLRKMLIDPRW
;
A
#
# COMPACT_ATOMS: atom_id res chain seq x y z
N MET A 1 -3.36 0.39 -4.48
CA MET A 1 -3.97 1.58 -5.11
C MET A 1 -3.01 2.18 -6.13
N ASP A 2 -3.51 2.79 -7.22
CA ASP A 2 -2.66 3.51 -8.19
C ASP A 2 -1.98 4.72 -7.51
N ALA A 3 -0.66 4.69 -7.37
CA ALA A 3 0.10 5.80 -6.79
C ALA A 3 0.57 6.81 -7.83
N ARG A 4 0.16 6.65 -9.09
CA ARG A 4 0.70 7.34 -10.27
C ARG A 4 2.17 7.03 -10.50
N ARG A 5 2.72 7.53 -11.61
CA ARG A 5 4.14 7.36 -12.01
C ARG A 5 4.61 5.91 -12.11
N ARG A 6 3.67 5.01 -12.45
CA ARG A 6 3.90 3.57 -12.54
C ARG A 6 4.25 2.93 -11.18
N ASP A 7 3.88 3.57 -10.07
CA ASP A 7 3.99 3.00 -8.72
C ASP A 7 2.60 2.59 -8.19
N VAL A 8 2.60 1.79 -7.14
CA VAL A 8 1.42 1.47 -6.32
C VAL A 8 1.62 1.88 -4.88
N PHE A 9 0.55 2.33 -4.23
CA PHE A 9 0.44 2.32 -2.77
C PHE A 9 -0.11 0.96 -2.37
N ALA A 10 0.59 0.24 -1.52
CA ALA A 10 0.30 -1.16 -1.24
C ALA A 10 0.53 -1.47 0.24
N ALA A 11 -0.15 -2.50 0.76
CA ALA A 11 0.08 -3.10 2.06
C ALA A 11 -0.40 -4.55 2.00
N LEU A 12 0.22 -5.44 2.79
CA LEU A 12 -0.11 -6.86 2.82
C LEU A 12 -0.68 -7.23 4.19
N TYR A 13 -1.84 -7.86 4.20
CA TYR A 13 -2.53 -8.26 5.43
C TYR A 13 -2.88 -9.74 5.41
N ARG A 14 -2.90 -10.32 6.61
CA ARG A 14 -3.55 -11.60 6.90
C ARG A 14 -4.93 -11.33 7.45
N VAL A 15 -5.95 -11.96 6.86
CA VAL A 15 -7.30 -12.01 7.46
C VAL A 15 -7.25 -12.96 8.66
N THR A 16 -7.75 -12.51 9.80
CA THR A 16 -7.78 -13.29 11.05
C THR A 16 -9.21 -13.73 11.40
N ALA A 17 -9.35 -14.43 12.52
CA ALA A 17 -10.64 -14.85 13.04
C ALA A 17 -11.37 -13.76 13.86
N ALA A 18 -10.76 -12.59 14.08
CA ALA A 18 -11.41 -11.48 14.78
C ALA A 18 -12.66 -11.00 14.01
N ALA A 19 -13.59 -10.35 14.71
CA ALA A 19 -14.86 -9.97 14.09
C ALA A 19 -14.65 -8.91 13.00
N LEU A 20 -15.54 -8.90 11.99
CA LEU A 20 -15.50 -7.88 10.95
C LEU A 20 -15.51 -6.48 11.57
N PHE A 21 -14.65 -5.60 11.04
CA PHE A 21 -14.42 -4.23 11.50
C PHE A 21 -13.68 -4.07 12.83
N GLU A 22 -13.31 -5.16 13.51
CA GLU A 22 -12.28 -5.06 14.55
C GLU A 22 -10.90 -4.83 13.91
N PRO A 23 -10.05 -3.95 14.48
CA PRO A 23 -8.70 -3.72 13.97
C PRO A 23 -7.89 -5.01 13.76
N GLU A 24 -8.10 -6.00 14.64
CA GLU A 24 -7.40 -7.28 14.63
C GLU A 24 -7.83 -8.20 13.47
N HIS A 25 -8.95 -7.90 12.79
CA HIS A 25 -9.43 -8.68 11.64
C HIS A 25 -8.41 -8.70 10.50
N LEU A 26 -7.58 -7.66 10.39
CA LEU A 26 -6.48 -7.57 9.44
C LEU A 26 -5.16 -7.39 10.18
N ALA A 27 -4.37 -8.46 10.27
CA ALA A 27 -3.01 -8.39 10.82
C ALA A 27 -2.01 -8.02 9.70
N PRO A 28 -1.22 -6.93 9.82
CA PRO A 28 -0.25 -6.57 8.81
C PRO A 28 0.87 -7.62 8.73
N ILE A 29 1.11 -8.12 7.52
CA ILE A 29 2.33 -8.87 7.17
C ILE A 29 3.40 -7.89 6.69
N ASP A 30 3.00 -6.89 5.90
CA ASP A 30 3.84 -5.80 5.44
C ASP A 30 3.04 -4.49 5.45
N GLY A 31 3.68 -3.43 5.94
CA GLY A 31 3.02 -2.16 6.19
C GLY A 31 2.69 -1.38 4.91
N PRO A 32 2.02 -0.21 5.04
CA PRO A 32 1.81 0.68 3.91
C PRO A 32 3.14 1.12 3.28
N LEU A 33 3.27 0.92 1.97
CA LEU A 33 4.46 1.26 1.18
C LEU A 33 4.07 1.90 -0.15
N VAL A 34 5.08 2.46 -0.82
CA VAL A 34 5.00 2.85 -2.24
C VAL A 34 6.14 2.20 -3.01
N GLY A 35 5.86 1.69 -4.21
CA GLY A 35 6.89 1.08 -5.03
C GLY A 35 6.41 0.65 -6.42
N GLU A 36 7.36 0.19 -7.22
CA GLU A 36 7.09 -0.36 -8.55
C GLU A 36 6.34 -1.70 -8.42
N PRO A 37 5.27 -1.93 -9.20
CA PRO A 37 4.40 -3.11 -9.06
C PRO A 37 5.13 -4.45 -9.08
N SER A 38 6.08 -4.66 -10.00
CA SER A 38 6.81 -5.91 -10.10
C SER A 38 7.66 -6.18 -8.85
N ALA A 39 8.34 -5.15 -8.33
CA ALA A 39 9.13 -5.25 -7.11
C ALA A 39 8.26 -5.57 -5.89
N VAL A 40 7.09 -4.92 -5.75
CA VAL A 40 6.14 -5.17 -4.67
C VAL A 40 5.61 -6.61 -4.72
N VAL A 41 5.17 -7.08 -5.89
CA VAL A 41 4.66 -8.45 -6.08
C VAL A 41 5.73 -9.49 -5.71
N ALA A 42 6.97 -9.31 -6.20
CA ALA A 42 8.06 -10.24 -5.92
C ALA A 42 8.40 -10.32 -4.43
N ALA A 43 8.43 -9.18 -3.73
CA ALA A 43 8.67 -9.14 -2.29
C ALA A 43 7.58 -9.88 -1.51
N TRP A 44 6.31 -9.67 -1.87
CA TRP A 44 5.19 -10.30 -1.18
C TRP A 44 5.05 -11.79 -1.46
N LEU A 45 5.41 -12.27 -2.65
CA LEU A 45 5.44 -13.71 -2.92
C LEU A 45 6.42 -14.46 -2.01
N THR A 46 7.53 -13.81 -1.68
CA THR A 46 8.48 -14.35 -0.69
C THR A 46 7.86 -14.37 0.69
N ALA A 47 7.20 -13.28 1.11
CA ALA A 47 6.54 -13.18 2.41
C ALA A 47 5.35 -14.14 2.58
N LEU A 48 4.64 -14.45 1.50
CA LEU A 48 3.49 -15.37 1.51
C LEU A 48 3.89 -16.84 1.62
N GLY A 49 5.15 -17.19 1.33
CA GLY A 49 5.65 -18.56 1.50
C GLY A 49 4.85 -19.62 0.72
N GLY A 50 4.33 -19.25 -0.46
CA GLY A 50 3.49 -20.12 -1.31
C GLY A 50 1.99 -20.06 -1.03
N GLN A 51 1.53 -19.28 -0.05
CA GLN A 51 0.11 -18.99 0.12
C GLN A 51 -0.41 -18.09 -1.00
N GLN A 52 -1.62 -18.37 -1.50
CA GLN A 52 -2.33 -17.47 -2.40
C GLN A 52 -3.00 -16.34 -1.61
N GLY A 53 -3.16 -15.19 -2.25
CA GLY A 53 -3.83 -14.02 -1.70
C GLY A 53 -4.68 -13.32 -2.75
N VAL A 54 -5.60 -12.48 -2.27
CA VAL A 54 -6.48 -11.67 -3.12
C VAL A 54 -5.87 -10.28 -3.30
N TRP A 55 -5.77 -9.83 -4.55
CA TRP A 55 -5.20 -8.53 -4.92
C TRP A 55 -6.34 -7.54 -5.11
N ILE A 56 -6.43 -6.51 -4.27
CA ILE A 56 -7.59 -5.61 -4.24
C ILE A 56 -7.18 -4.17 -4.56
N GLY A 57 -7.95 -3.52 -5.43
CA GLY A 57 -7.89 -2.07 -5.68
C GLY A 57 -7.55 -1.69 -7.12
N ASP A 58 -7.74 -0.41 -7.44
CA ASP A 58 -7.46 0.17 -8.76
C ASP A 58 -6.03 -0.11 -9.27
N GLY A 59 -5.02 -0.04 -8.41
CA GLY A 59 -3.64 -0.42 -8.75
C GLY A 59 -3.47 -1.90 -9.07
N ALA A 60 -4.21 -2.79 -8.40
CA ALA A 60 -4.18 -4.22 -8.71
C ALA A 60 -4.83 -4.49 -10.09
N THR A 61 -5.94 -3.82 -10.39
CA THR A 61 -6.58 -3.87 -11.71
C THR A 61 -5.69 -3.29 -12.81
N LEU A 62 -5.10 -2.11 -12.58
CA LEU A 62 -4.23 -1.44 -13.55
C LEU A 62 -2.97 -2.24 -13.90
N PHE A 63 -2.40 -2.95 -12.92
CA PHE A 63 -1.19 -3.75 -13.07
C PHE A 63 -1.46 -5.25 -13.08
N ALA A 64 -2.67 -5.69 -13.47
CA ALA A 64 -3.09 -7.08 -13.46
C ALA A 64 -2.14 -8.01 -14.24
N GLU A 65 -1.66 -7.57 -15.42
CA GLU A 65 -0.67 -8.32 -16.20
C GLU A 65 0.66 -8.50 -15.46
N THR A 66 1.08 -7.50 -14.67
CA THR A 66 2.31 -7.59 -13.88
C THR A 66 2.16 -8.61 -12.76
N ILE A 67 1.00 -8.65 -12.11
CA ILE A 67 0.67 -9.66 -11.11
C ILE A 67 0.64 -11.05 -11.75
N ALA A 68 -0.05 -11.21 -12.88
CA ALA A 68 -0.19 -12.48 -13.59
C ALA A 68 1.12 -13.08 -14.11
N ARG A 69 2.16 -12.25 -14.35
CA ARG A 69 3.51 -12.74 -14.68
C ARG A 69 4.20 -13.46 -13.52
N HIS A 70 3.80 -13.18 -12.28
CA HIS A 70 4.43 -13.74 -11.08
C HIS A 70 3.51 -14.74 -10.36
N VAL A 71 2.20 -14.58 -10.51
CA VAL A 71 1.17 -15.35 -9.81
C VAL A 71 0.31 -16.07 -10.83
N PRO A 72 0.33 -17.41 -10.89
CA PRO A 72 -0.58 -18.17 -11.72
C PRO A 72 -2.03 -17.92 -11.28
N LEU A 73 -2.91 -17.55 -12.23
CA LEU A 73 -4.35 -17.33 -12.01
C LEU A 73 -4.64 -16.42 -10.78
N PRO A 74 -4.19 -15.16 -10.78
CA PRO A 74 -4.38 -14.28 -9.63
C PRO A 74 -5.85 -13.90 -9.46
N GLU A 75 -6.34 -13.93 -8.23
CA GLU A 75 -7.63 -13.32 -7.88
C GLU A 75 -7.45 -11.82 -7.70
N ILE A 76 -8.03 -11.04 -8.62
CA ILE A 76 -7.92 -9.58 -8.64
C ILE A 76 -9.32 -8.99 -8.54
N LEU A 77 -9.54 -8.14 -7.54
CA LEU A 77 -10.79 -7.44 -7.32
C LEU A 77 -10.58 -5.91 -7.42
N PRO A 78 -11.55 -5.16 -7.97
CA PRO A 78 -11.51 -3.70 -7.90
C PRO A 78 -11.64 -3.22 -6.45
N HIS A 79 -11.41 -1.93 -6.20
CA HIS A 79 -11.69 -1.38 -4.87
C HIS A 79 -13.21 -1.45 -4.59
N PRO A 80 -13.63 -1.84 -3.38
CA PRO A 80 -15.04 -1.76 -3.00
C PRO A 80 -15.44 -0.31 -2.66
N GLU A 81 -16.72 -0.11 -2.37
CA GLU A 81 -17.22 1.13 -1.76
C GLU A 81 -16.67 1.27 -0.32
N LEU A 82 -15.83 2.28 -0.09
CA LEU A 82 -15.06 2.39 1.14
C LEU A 82 -15.76 3.15 2.27
N ALA A 83 -16.62 4.12 1.95
CA ALA A 83 -17.16 5.06 2.93
C ALA A 83 -17.87 4.35 4.11
N GLY A 84 -18.73 3.37 3.81
CA GLY A 84 -19.44 2.60 4.83
C GLY A 84 -18.51 1.71 5.67
N ALA A 85 -17.48 1.13 5.06
CA ALA A 85 -16.50 0.31 5.78
C ALA A 85 -15.63 1.17 6.71
N ILE A 86 -15.18 2.35 6.25
CA ILE A 86 -14.43 3.31 7.06
C ILE A 86 -15.27 3.77 8.27
N GLY A 87 -16.55 4.08 8.06
CA GLY A 87 -17.44 4.46 9.16
C GLY A 87 -17.59 3.36 10.23
N ARG A 88 -17.72 2.09 9.79
CA ARG A 88 -17.80 0.95 10.73
C ARG A 88 -16.51 0.73 11.50
N LEU A 89 -15.35 0.82 10.83
CA LEU A 89 -14.04 0.78 11.49
C LEU A 89 -13.88 1.91 12.51
N ALA A 90 -14.34 3.12 12.17
CA ALA A 90 -14.27 4.28 13.06
C ALA A 90 -15.14 4.12 14.31
N ILE A 91 -16.35 3.57 14.18
CA ILE A 91 -17.23 3.29 15.33
C ILE A 91 -16.54 2.33 16.31
N GLU A 92 -15.92 1.26 15.80
CA GLU A 92 -15.28 0.26 16.64
C GLU A 92 -14.06 0.83 17.37
N ARG A 93 -13.22 1.60 16.67
CA ARG A 93 -12.10 2.32 17.29
C ARG A 93 -12.56 3.35 18.33
N ALA A 94 -13.64 4.08 18.06
CA ALA A 94 -14.18 5.06 19.00
C ALA A 94 -14.69 4.41 20.29
N ARG A 95 -15.35 3.24 20.20
CA ARG A 95 -15.80 2.47 21.38
C ARG A 95 -14.64 2.01 22.26
N ARG A 96 -13.48 1.77 21.66
CA ARG A 96 -12.22 1.42 22.35
C ARG A 96 -11.45 2.63 22.89
N GLY A 97 -11.99 3.84 22.73
CA GLY A 97 -11.34 5.08 23.20
C GLY A 97 -10.20 5.57 22.30
N GLU A 98 -10.10 5.08 21.06
CA GLU A 98 -9.03 5.45 20.11
C GLU A 98 -9.37 6.69 19.26
N ALA A 99 -10.51 7.34 19.53
CA ALA A 99 -10.85 8.59 18.85
C ALA A 99 -9.89 9.71 19.29
N VAL A 100 -9.50 10.55 18.34
CA VAL A 100 -8.56 11.65 18.58
C VAL A 100 -9.16 13.00 18.21
N SER A 101 -8.62 14.06 18.81
CA SER A 101 -8.91 15.43 18.37
C SER A 101 -8.46 15.62 16.90
N PRO A 102 -9.18 16.41 16.09
CA PRO A 102 -8.76 16.74 14.73
C PRO A 102 -7.32 17.28 14.65
N ALA A 103 -6.88 18.05 15.64
CA ALA A 103 -5.52 18.61 15.69
C ALA A 103 -4.42 17.56 15.93
N ALA A 104 -4.79 16.36 16.38
CA ALA A 104 -3.87 15.24 16.62
C ALA A 104 -3.68 14.34 15.38
N LEU A 105 -4.41 14.58 14.28
CA LEU A 105 -4.25 13.81 13.05
C LEU A 105 -2.84 13.97 12.48
N ARG A 106 -2.19 12.83 12.20
CA ARG A 106 -0.86 12.75 11.56
C ARG A 106 -0.99 12.02 10.24
N PRO A 107 -0.78 12.70 9.10
CA PRO A 107 -0.76 12.04 7.81
C PRO A 107 0.41 11.05 7.70
N LEU A 108 0.17 9.91 7.06
CA LEU A 108 1.23 8.97 6.68
C LEU A 108 1.68 9.29 5.24
N TYR A 109 2.83 9.96 5.12
CA TYR A 109 3.43 10.26 3.82
C TYR A 109 4.34 9.11 3.37
N LEU A 110 3.88 8.31 2.42
CA LEU A 110 4.63 7.14 1.93
C LEU A 110 5.65 7.47 0.84
N ARG A 111 5.35 8.47 0.00
CA ARG A 111 6.24 8.89 -1.09
C ARG A 111 7.17 9.98 -0.59
N ARG A 112 8.47 9.86 -0.89
CA ARG A 112 9.43 10.94 -0.68
C ARG A 112 8.99 12.18 -1.48
N PRO A 113 9.08 13.39 -0.90
CA PRO A 113 8.75 14.61 -1.63
C PRO A 113 9.57 14.75 -2.91
N ASP A 114 8.93 15.24 -3.97
CA ASP A 114 9.58 15.45 -5.27
C ASP A 114 10.79 16.39 -5.18
N ALA A 115 10.73 17.38 -4.28
CA ALA A 115 11.83 18.31 -4.04
C ALA A 115 13.12 17.59 -3.60
N GLU A 116 13.01 16.51 -2.81
CA GLU A 116 14.17 15.72 -2.39
C GLU A 116 14.71 14.89 -3.56
N LEU A 117 13.81 14.24 -4.32
CA LEU A 117 14.18 13.44 -5.50
C LEU A 117 14.88 14.29 -6.57
N ASP A 118 14.41 15.51 -6.81
CA ASP A 118 14.99 16.42 -7.80
C ASP A 118 16.30 17.06 -7.31
N ARG A 119 16.46 17.24 -5.99
CA ARG A 119 17.74 17.63 -5.40
C ARG A 119 18.78 16.51 -5.55
N GLU A 120 18.43 15.26 -5.26
CA GLU A 120 19.32 14.11 -5.43
C GLU A 120 19.76 13.92 -6.88
N LYS A 121 18.81 14.03 -7.84
CA LYS A 121 19.13 13.98 -9.28
C LYS A 121 20.12 15.07 -9.69
N ARG A 122 19.94 16.30 -9.21
CA ARG A 122 20.87 17.41 -9.47
C ARG A 122 22.26 17.13 -8.89
N LEU A 123 22.34 16.69 -7.64
CA LEU A 123 23.61 16.35 -6.98
C LEU A 123 24.32 15.20 -7.70
N ARG A 124 23.58 14.16 -8.12
CA ARG A 124 24.14 13.04 -8.88
C ARG A 124 24.63 13.45 -10.26
N LYS A 125 23.94 14.38 -10.93
CA LYS A 125 24.39 14.96 -12.20
C LYS A 125 25.69 15.75 -12.03
N MET A 126 25.82 16.55 -10.97
CA MET A 126 27.05 17.30 -10.66
C MET A 126 28.23 16.38 -10.30
N LEU A 127 27.97 15.23 -9.67
CA LEU A 127 29.00 14.23 -9.37
C LEU A 127 29.49 13.47 -10.61
N ILE A 128 28.68 13.36 -11.66
CA ILE A 128 29.01 12.62 -12.89
C ILE A 128 29.57 13.54 -13.99
N ASP A 129 29.18 14.81 -14.02
CA ASP A 129 29.74 15.83 -14.92
C ASP A 129 30.06 17.12 -14.15
N PRO A 130 31.30 17.25 -13.63
CA PRO A 130 31.69 18.36 -12.75
C PRO A 130 32.03 19.65 -13.51
N ARG A 131 31.67 19.77 -14.80
CA ARG A 131 31.98 20.96 -15.62
C ARG A 131 30.88 22.02 -15.59
N TRP A 132 30.34 22.35 -14.41
CA TRP A 132 29.64 23.60 -14.05
C TRP A 132 29.68 23.74 -12.51
#